data_AF-A0A914WVH2-F1
#
_entry.id   AF-A0A914WVH2-F1
#
_cell.length_a   1.000
_cell.length_b   1.000
_cell.length_c   1.000
_cell.angle_alpha   90.00
_cell.angle_beta   90.00
_cell.angle_gamma   90.00
#
_symmetry.space_group_name_H-M   'P 1'
#
loop_
_entity.id
_entity.type
_entity.pdbx_description
1 polymer ?
#
loop_
_entity_poly.entity_id
_entity_poly.type
_entity_poly.pdbx_seq_one_letter_code
_entity_poly.pdbx_strand_id
1 'polypeptide(L)'
;MVSPTSSGDSVKPVDAKKLRPSDGEVEAAPVDQTDDEYKAGRLRSLVQRLLGLTGKDLPSAILSLSDERISSLLDQINQATKEIFAQQSDTDAFLDDQILTIICDIPRSETAMEESEGRLSPMFDSIVDRVVGTQEDRVFTYLLGCYSRLEMELGNVWLEPYEAECLSRFKVRLLTQKLAFLRGFLTDGSTDVPSALLLRAMVMISLPDNYLSDLLTVAVETDETAVADAFNPVLDLITQAATRASLIDRNEDFRLPLRSLLDLCSVKIDNKRPICNLLVNRSDWLPTPVTTAAGRELTRVTFLGPFISLSLLPDDGDVEAPERFFEADDIPKESRQFVYSSMRNMLQSLRSDVHKVLHAILANADSREKAIEFLASIIKYNEKKSQLQADGSKLASDGFMLNFLAIMYELSAKVGLDKVHPLYPFHPECRVNVAQETKLKLSSEQYDAFIKTLDLSFERKFPTECFFLTMHAQHEAISAGLGNFSNLQRHISEVDRRYKLQEQEAENFGPDQQQQKVRAAAKLAQMLKLRSTLVKKQYCMEATLIDDGFLSRALQFCSKQLAILINAVNPD
;
A
#
# COMPACT_ATOMS: atom_id res chain seq x y z
N MET A 1 39.29 62.57 -15.66
CA MET A 1 38.79 63.94 -15.48
C MET A 1 38.31 64.06 -14.05
N VAL A 2 39.03 64.89 -13.29
CA VAL A 2 38.65 65.60 -12.05
C VAL A 2 38.37 64.77 -10.77
N SER A 3 39.42 64.60 -9.94
CA SER A 3 39.36 64.90 -8.49
C SER A 3 39.87 66.36 -8.28
N PRO A 4 40.08 66.94 -7.06
CA PRO A 4 39.75 66.56 -5.66
C PRO A 4 39.33 67.76 -4.76
N THR A 5 39.18 67.55 -3.44
CA THR A 5 39.71 68.35 -2.29
C THR A 5 39.14 67.69 -1.01
N SER A 6 39.84 67.06 -0.06
CA SER A 6 41.15 67.15 0.62
C SER A 6 41.29 68.25 1.68
N SER A 7 41.27 67.83 2.95
CA SER A 7 42.16 68.24 4.07
C SER A 7 41.89 67.29 5.25
N GLY A 8 42.81 66.43 5.70
CA GLY A 8 44.04 66.71 6.48
C GLY A 8 43.66 66.73 7.97
N ASP A 9 44.16 65.94 8.93
CA ASP A 9 45.51 65.47 9.25
C ASP A 9 45.43 64.30 10.28
N SER A 10 46.14 63.18 10.12
CA SER A 10 47.48 62.81 10.65
C SER A 10 47.54 62.08 12.02
N VAL A 11 47.69 60.74 11.92
CA VAL A 11 48.51 59.74 12.66
C VAL A 11 49.01 60.01 14.11
N LYS A 12 48.70 59.12 15.08
CA LYS A 12 49.64 58.12 15.70
C LYS A 12 48.99 57.27 16.84
N PRO A 13 49.49 56.02 17.08
CA PRO A 13 48.85 54.98 17.90
C PRO A 13 49.44 54.90 19.32
N VAL A 14 48.66 54.56 20.36
CA VAL A 14 49.19 54.28 21.71
C VAL A 14 48.35 53.25 22.51
N ASP A 15 49.03 52.17 22.86
CA ASP A 15 49.00 51.29 24.04
C ASP A 15 47.75 50.54 24.54
N ALA A 16 47.83 49.23 24.26
CA ALA A 16 47.38 48.15 25.14
C ALA A 16 48.10 48.20 26.49
N LYS A 17 47.50 48.86 27.49
CA LYS A 17 47.64 48.59 28.95
C LYS A 17 46.91 49.69 29.72
N LYS A 18 45.62 49.51 29.97
CA LYS A 18 44.88 50.10 31.09
C LYS A 18 43.46 49.57 31.04
N LEU A 19 43.21 48.56 31.87
CA LEU A 19 41.96 48.27 32.58
C LEU A 19 42.18 46.94 33.32
N ARG A 20 43.05 46.98 34.34
CA ARG A 20 42.93 46.06 35.48
C ARG A 20 42.06 46.79 36.51
N PRO A 21 40.89 46.26 36.88
CA PRO A 21 40.33 46.51 38.19
C PRO A 21 41.11 45.68 39.21
N SER A 22 41.46 46.35 40.29
CA SER A 22 42.07 45.86 41.52
C SER A 22 41.31 44.70 42.15
N ASP A 23 42.07 43.75 42.71
CA ASP A 23 41.61 42.74 43.65
C ASP A 23 40.82 43.40 44.79
N GLY A 24 39.50 43.22 44.73
CA GLY A 24 38.58 43.46 45.82
C GLY A 24 37.76 42.19 45.96
N GLU A 25 37.75 41.63 47.17
CA GLU A 25 36.91 40.49 47.55
C GLU A 25 35.45 40.81 47.20
N VAL A 26 34.96 40.26 46.10
CA VAL A 26 33.55 40.23 45.75
C VAL A 26 33.08 38.84 46.12
N GLU A 27 32.22 38.76 47.14
CA GLU A 27 31.41 37.58 47.42
C GLU A 27 30.86 37.02 46.10
N ALA A 28 31.10 35.73 45.86
CA ALA A 28 30.57 35.04 44.69
C ALA A 28 29.04 35.16 44.68
N ALA A 29 28.50 36.02 43.81
CA ALA A 29 27.09 35.99 43.44
C ALA A 29 26.78 34.62 42.81
N PRO A 30 25.57 34.05 43.02
CA PRO A 30 25.22 32.73 42.52
C PRO A 30 24.99 32.78 41.00
N VAL A 31 26.06 32.64 40.21
CA VAL A 31 26.00 32.71 38.74
C VAL A 31 25.19 31.55 38.13
N ASP A 32 25.03 30.42 38.82
CA ASP A 32 24.27 29.26 38.32
C ASP A 32 22.73 29.41 38.42
N GLN A 33 22.20 30.18 39.39
CA GLN A 33 20.74 30.22 39.60
C GLN A 33 19.99 31.01 38.52
N THR A 34 20.60 32.04 37.94
CA THR A 34 19.99 32.89 36.90
C THR A 34 20.03 32.27 35.51
N ASP A 35 21.06 31.46 35.22
CA ASP A 35 21.22 30.78 33.93
C ASP A 35 20.23 29.62 33.79
N ASP A 36 20.05 28.82 34.86
CA ASP A 36 19.07 27.73 34.87
C ASP A 36 17.63 28.22 34.71
N GLU A 37 17.27 29.32 35.36
CA GLU A 37 15.93 29.90 35.27
C GLU A 37 15.68 30.49 33.89
N TYR A 38 16.72 31.06 33.25
CA TYR A 38 16.66 31.50 31.87
C TYR A 38 16.44 30.32 30.89
N LYS A 39 17.16 29.21 31.07
CA LYS A 39 16.97 27.98 30.27
C LYS A 39 15.56 27.41 30.48
N ALA A 40 15.08 27.33 31.72
CA ALA A 40 13.74 26.89 32.03
C ALA A 40 12.67 27.78 31.37
N GLY A 41 12.85 29.10 31.38
CA GLY A 41 11.96 30.04 30.67
C GLY A 41 11.91 29.81 29.14
N ARG A 42 13.05 29.48 28.53
CA ARG A 42 13.11 29.08 27.11
C ARG A 42 12.38 27.76 26.85
N LEU A 43 12.55 26.76 27.71
CA LEU A 43 11.85 25.47 27.61
C LEU A 43 10.33 25.63 27.77
N ARG A 44 9.85 26.43 28.73
CA ARG A 44 8.42 26.77 28.87
C ARG A 44 7.86 27.39 27.58
N SER A 45 8.59 28.36 27.03
CA SER A 45 8.22 29.03 25.78
C SER A 45 8.17 28.06 24.60
N LEU A 46 9.11 27.10 24.55
CA LEU A 46 9.15 26.05 23.53
C LEU A 46 7.93 25.13 23.64
N VAL A 47 7.63 24.63 24.85
CA VAL A 47 6.44 23.78 25.10
C VAL A 47 5.15 24.50 24.71
N GLN A 48 5.00 25.79 25.05
CA GLN A 48 3.84 26.59 24.66
C GLN A 48 3.66 26.68 23.14
N ARG A 49 4.76 26.87 22.38
CA ARG A 49 4.71 26.87 20.91
C ARG A 49 4.35 25.50 20.35
N LEU A 50 4.93 24.43 20.87
CA LEU A 50 4.64 23.05 20.44
C LEU A 50 3.16 22.68 20.65
N LEU A 51 2.61 23.01 21.82
CA LEU A 51 1.19 22.80 22.13
C LEU A 51 0.26 23.78 21.38
N GLY A 52 0.82 24.80 20.73
CA GLY A 52 0.07 25.79 19.96
C GLY A 52 -0.74 26.74 20.85
N LEU A 53 -0.25 27.04 22.06
CA LEU A 53 -0.88 27.96 23.01
C LEU A 53 -0.47 29.43 22.77
N THR A 54 0.54 29.65 21.94
CA THR A 54 1.09 30.97 21.63
C THR A 54 1.29 31.11 20.12
N GLY A 55 0.94 32.26 19.55
CA GLY A 55 1.07 32.53 18.12
C GLY A 55 -0.05 33.42 17.59
N LYS A 56 0.03 33.83 16.32
CA LYS A 56 -1.02 34.60 15.66
C LYS A 56 -2.22 33.73 15.23
N ASP A 57 -1.94 32.48 14.88
CA ASP A 57 -2.94 31.51 14.41
C ASP A 57 -2.99 30.32 15.37
N LEU A 58 -3.86 30.41 16.38
CA LEU A 58 -4.09 29.33 17.35
C LEU A 58 -4.80 28.14 16.67
N PRO A 59 -4.45 26.88 17.01
CA PRO A 59 -5.16 25.72 16.48
C PRO A 59 -6.66 25.77 16.82
N SER A 60 -7.51 25.29 15.92
CA SER A 60 -8.97 25.26 16.11
C SER A 60 -9.38 24.53 17.40
N ALA A 61 -8.68 23.47 17.77
CA ALA A 61 -8.87 22.76 19.03
C ALA A 61 -8.61 23.66 20.26
N ILE A 62 -7.56 24.49 20.24
CA ILE A 62 -7.26 25.44 21.31
C ILE A 62 -8.31 26.55 21.35
N LEU A 63 -8.71 27.08 20.19
CA LEU A 63 -9.77 28.08 20.08
C LEU A 63 -11.14 27.60 20.58
N SER A 64 -11.33 26.28 20.69
CA SER A 64 -12.57 25.69 21.23
C SER A 64 -12.58 25.54 22.75
N LEU A 65 -11.46 25.79 23.42
CA LEU A 65 -11.36 25.81 24.88
C LEU A 65 -11.81 27.18 25.43
N SER A 66 -12.23 27.23 26.69
CA SER A 66 -12.53 28.50 27.35
C SER A 66 -11.26 29.32 27.62
N ASP A 67 -11.36 30.64 27.58
CA ASP A 67 -10.23 31.55 27.88
C ASP A 67 -9.64 31.28 29.27
N GLU A 68 -10.49 30.92 30.24
CA GLU A 68 -10.10 30.51 31.59
C GLU A 68 -9.22 29.26 31.57
N ARG A 69 -9.56 28.29 30.72
CA ARG A 69 -8.80 27.04 30.61
C ARG A 69 -7.47 27.24 29.91
N ILE A 70 -7.44 28.04 28.85
CA ILE A 70 -6.20 28.43 28.17
C ILE A 70 -5.27 29.17 29.14
N SER A 71 -5.82 30.11 29.93
CA SER A 71 -5.06 30.84 30.94
C SER A 71 -4.51 29.90 32.01
N SER A 72 -5.32 28.95 32.49
CA SER A 72 -4.88 27.94 33.46
C SER A 72 -3.74 27.05 32.93
N LEU A 73 -3.78 26.64 31.66
CA LEU A 73 -2.72 25.85 31.03
C LEU A 73 -1.42 26.66 30.90
N LEU A 74 -1.53 27.92 30.45
CA LEU A 74 -0.38 28.83 30.37
C LEU A 74 0.23 29.07 31.75
N ASP A 75 -0.59 29.25 32.79
CA ASP A 75 -0.12 29.42 34.16
C ASP A 75 0.61 28.17 34.68
N GLN A 76 0.06 26.97 34.44
CA GLN A 76 0.71 25.70 34.79
C GLN A 76 2.08 25.57 34.12
N ILE A 77 2.17 25.86 32.82
CA ILE A 77 3.45 25.80 32.10
C ILE A 77 4.41 26.88 32.62
N ASN A 78 3.94 28.09 32.87
CA ASN A 78 4.77 29.19 33.37
C ASN A 78 5.29 28.95 34.78
N GLN A 79 4.56 28.20 35.61
CA GLN A 79 4.93 27.78 36.96
C GLN A 79 5.86 26.56 36.98
N ALA A 80 6.11 25.91 35.83
CA ALA A 80 7.01 24.75 35.77
C ALA A 80 8.43 25.13 36.20
N THR A 81 8.87 24.60 37.34
CA THR A 81 10.18 24.90 37.92
C THR A 81 11.30 24.32 37.06
N LYS A 82 12.51 24.85 37.22
CA LYS A 82 13.70 24.27 36.57
C LYS A 82 13.94 22.80 36.92
N GLU A 83 13.45 22.34 38.08
CA GLU A 83 13.60 20.96 38.56
C GLU A 83 12.81 19.98 37.68
N ILE A 84 11.63 20.38 37.19
CA ILE A 84 10.82 19.57 36.26
C ILE A 84 11.61 19.25 34.98
N PHE A 85 12.38 20.22 34.48
CA PHE A 85 13.20 20.06 33.28
C PHE A 85 14.59 19.45 33.57
N ALA A 86 14.97 19.28 34.84
CA ALA A 86 16.25 18.71 35.22
C ALA A 86 16.23 17.17 35.24
N GLN A 87 15.08 16.57 35.57
CA GLN A 87 14.90 15.12 35.57
C GLN A 87 14.08 14.64 34.38
N GLN A 88 14.58 13.60 33.73
CA GLN A 88 13.98 13.01 32.54
C GLN A 88 12.55 12.50 32.79
N SER A 89 12.32 11.80 33.91
CA SER A 89 10.99 11.29 34.29
C SER A 89 9.98 12.41 34.54
N ASP A 90 10.42 13.48 35.18
CA ASP A 90 9.56 14.58 35.58
C ASP A 90 9.18 15.43 34.37
N THR A 91 10.12 15.62 33.43
CA THR A 91 9.84 16.23 32.13
C THR A 91 8.82 15.41 31.36
N ASP A 92 9.01 14.10 31.27
CA ASP A 92 8.11 13.21 30.51
C ASP A 92 6.68 13.23 31.10
N ALA A 93 6.56 13.12 32.42
CA ALA A 93 5.28 13.18 33.12
C ALA A 93 4.60 14.54 32.95
N PHE A 94 5.36 15.63 33.03
CA PHE A 94 4.85 16.98 32.77
C PHE A 94 4.33 17.12 31.34
N LEU A 95 5.09 16.67 30.34
CA LEU A 95 4.67 16.76 28.94
C LEU A 95 3.43 15.91 28.66
N ASP A 96 3.35 14.69 29.20
CA ASP A 96 2.17 13.83 29.07
C ASP A 96 0.94 14.48 29.71
N ASP A 97 1.06 15.04 30.91
CA ASP A 97 -0.03 15.73 31.61
C ASP A 97 -0.57 16.92 30.80
N GLN A 98 0.31 17.74 30.25
CA GLN A 98 -0.10 18.90 29.44
C GLN A 98 -0.79 18.49 28.13
N ILE A 99 -0.27 17.45 27.44
CA ILE A 99 -0.89 16.94 26.21
C ILE A 99 -2.26 16.32 26.51
N LEU A 100 -2.34 15.46 27.53
CA LEU A 100 -3.59 14.77 27.90
C LEU A 100 -4.65 15.74 28.39
N THR A 101 -4.27 16.74 29.19
CA THR A 101 -5.20 17.77 29.66
C THR A 101 -5.88 18.45 28.47
N ILE A 102 -5.10 18.89 27.47
CA ILE A 102 -5.66 19.51 26.27
C ILE A 102 -6.56 18.54 25.49
N ILE A 103 -6.12 17.29 25.27
CA ILE A 103 -6.92 16.29 24.55
C ILE A 103 -8.27 16.06 25.25
N CYS A 104 -8.27 15.91 26.57
CA CYS A 104 -9.47 15.63 27.35
C CYS A 104 -10.45 16.81 27.39
N ASP A 105 -9.94 18.05 27.30
CA ASP A 105 -10.77 19.25 27.34
C ASP A 105 -11.35 19.64 25.97
N ILE A 106 -10.89 19.05 24.87
CA ILE A 106 -11.47 19.30 23.54
C ILE A 106 -12.95 18.92 23.58
N PRO A 107 -13.88 19.86 23.32
CA PRO A 107 -15.31 19.64 23.50
C PRO A 107 -15.83 18.56 22.56
N ARG A 108 -16.74 17.74 23.09
CA ARG A 108 -17.50 16.76 22.31
C ARG A 108 -18.37 17.50 21.30
N SER A 109 -18.17 17.22 20.01
CA SER A 109 -19.05 17.72 18.96
C SER A 109 -20.21 16.75 18.76
N GLU A 110 -21.46 17.23 18.81
CA GLU A 110 -22.66 16.42 18.49
C GLU A 110 -23.00 16.40 16.99
N THR A 111 -22.29 17.19 16.17
CA THR A 111 -22.61 17.36 14.75
C THR A 111 -21.49 16.84 13.85
N ALA A 112 -21.75 15.74 13.15
CA ALA A 112 -21.07 15.40 11.90
C ALA A 112 -21.44 16.45 10.84
N MET A 113 -20.49 16.88 10.01
CA MET A 113 -20.77 17.82 8.91
C MET A 113 -21.85 17.26 7.97
N GLU A 114 -22.80 18.11 7.58
CA GLU A 114 -23.73 17.84 6.48
C GLU A 114 -23.00 17.78 5.11
N GLU A 115 -23.63 17.05 4.19
CA GLU A 115 -23.05 16.31 3.07
C GLU A 115 -22.56 17.18 1.89
N SER A 116 -21.28 17.07 1.51
CA SER A 116 -20.81 16.80 0.12
C SER A 116 -19.33 17.15 -0.14
N GLU A 117 -18.73 18.08 0.61
CA GLU A 117 -17.33 18.47 0.39
C GLU A 117 -16.35 17.51 1.08
N GLY A 118 -15.51 16.85 0.28
CA GLY A 118 -14.42 16.00 0.77
C GLY A 118 -14.76 14.53 1.05
N ARG A 119 -15.89 14.00 0.57
CA ARG A 119 -16.13 12.55 0.61
C ARG A 119 -15.07 11.81 -0.21
N LEU A 120 -14.53 10.74 0.35
CA LEU A 120 -13.67 9.83 -0.38
C LEU A 120 -14.50 8.99 -1.35
N SER A 121 -13.78 8.25 -2.20
CA SER A 121 -14.38 7.31 -3.14
C SER A 121 -15.31 6.32 -2.43
N PRO A 122 -16.46 5.91 -3.03
CA PRO A 122 -17.40 4.96 -2.44
C PRO A 122 -16.82 3.58 -2.08
N MET A 123 -15.60 3.27 -2.55
CA MET A 123 -14.89 2.06 -2.14
C MET A 123 -14.46 2.10 -0.67
N PHE A 124 -14.18 3.28 -0.12
CA PHE A 124 -13.89 3.41 1.31
C PHE A 124 -15.18 3.25 2.11
N ASP A 125 -15.07 2.62 3.28
CA ASP A 125 -16.21 2.51 4.14
C ASP A 125 -16.72 3.89 4.55
N SER A 126 -18.04 4.03 4.60
CA SER A 126 -18.74 5.21 5.11
C SER A 126 -18.18 5.74 6.43
N ILE A 127 -17.59 4.89 7.28
CA ILE A 127 -16.93 5.35 8.51
C ILE A 127 -15.79 6.34 8.22
N VAL A 128 -14.99 6.14 7.16
CA VAL A 128 -13.84 6.98 6.81
C VAL A 128 -14.27 8.41 6.44
N ASP A 129 -15.50 8.59 5.96
CA ASP A 129 -16.07 9.91 5.72
C ASP A 129 -16.85 10.45 6.92
N ARG A 130 -17.55 9.58 7.68
CA ARG A 130 -18.37 9.99 8.82
C ARG A 130 -17.57 10.45 10.04
N VAL A 131 -16.28 10.12 10.11
CA VAL A 131 -15.41 10.57 11.21
C VAL A 131 -15.09 12.07 11.18
N VAL A 132 -15.29 12.75 10.04
CA VAL A 132 -14.97 14.18 9.92
C VAL A 132 -15.85 15.03 10.84
N GLY A 133 -15.22 15.90 11.62
CA GLY A 133 -15.90 16.81 12.56
C GLY A 133 -16.22 16.21 13.93
N THR A 134 -15.96 14.92 14.15
CA THR A 134 -16.08 14.25 15.46
C THR A 134 -15.09 14.82 16.48
N GLN A 135 -15.27 14.52 17.77
CA GLN A 135 -14.30 14.91 18.81
C GLN A 135 -12.93 14.29 18.50
N GLU A 136 -12.93 13.02 18.12
CA GLU A 136 -11.76 12.23 17.77
C GLU A 136 -11.00 12.82 16.58
N ASP A 137 -11.70 13.36 15.58
CA ASP A 137 -11.09 14.08 14.45
C ASP A 137 -10.39 15.37 14.92
N ARG A 138 -11.01 16.13 15.83
CA ARG A 138 -10.39 17.34 16.41
C ARG A 138 -9.14 17.00 17.21
N VAL A 139 -9.21 15.96 18.04
CA VAL A 139 -8.05 15.42 18.78
C VAL A 139 -6.98 14.95 17.81
N PHE A 140 -7.38 14.22 16.76
CA PHE A 140 -6.45 13.70 15.78
C PHE A 140 -5.71 14.83 15.06
N THR A 141 -6.45 15.80 14.55
CA THR A 141 -5.95 16.97 13.84
C THR A 141 -5.07 17.85 14.75
N TYR A 142 -5.46 18.03 16.01
CA TYR A 142 -4.67 18.79 16.98
C TYR A 142 -3.28 18.18 17.19
N LEU A 143 -3.23 16.88 17.50
CA LEU A 143 -1.98 16.18 17.76
C LEU A 143 -1.09 16.08 16.50
N LEU A 144 -1.69 15.98 15.31
CA LEU A 144 -0.95 16.08 14.05
C LEU A 144 -0.37 17.48 13.85
N GLY A 145 -1.11 18.52 14.23
CA GLY A 145 -0.63 19.90 14.26
C GLY A 145 0.52 20.12 15.23
N CYS A 146 0.50 19.47 16.42
CA CYS A 146 1.63 19.48 17.36
C CYS A 146 2.89 18.87 16.72
N TYR A 147 2.72 17.77 15.98
CA TYR A 147 3.83 17.13 15.27
C TYR A 147 4.40 18.06 14.18
N SER A 148 3.54 18.70 13.38
CA SER A 148 4.00 19.65 12.37
C SER A 148 4.78 20.83 12.96
N ARG A 149 4.33 21.38 14.10
CA ARG A 149 5.06 22.44 14.82
C ARG A 149 6.39 21.94 15.38
N LEU A 150 6.44 20.70 15.86
CA LEU A 150 7.68 20.07 16.30
C LEU A 150 8.70 19.97 15.17
N GLU A 151 8.30 19.51 13.98
CA GLU A 151 9.19 19.44 12.82
C GLU A 151 9.69 20.84 12.38
N MET A 152 8.86 21.88 12.51
CA MET A 152 9.29 23.26 12.28
C MET A 152 10.37 23.71 13.29
N GLU A 153 10.21 23.39 14.57
CA GLU A 153 11.20 23.73 15.61
C GLU A 153 12.50 22.92 15.47
N LEU A 154 12.43 21.65 15.02
CA LEU A 154 13.62 20.86 14.69
C LEU A 154 14.44 21.46 13.54
N GLY A 155 13.80 22.22 12.64
CA GLY A 155 14.47 22.98 11.58
C GLY A 155 15.12 24.29 12.05
N ASN A 156 14.98 24.67 13.33
CA ASN A 156 15.51 25.92 13.85
C ASN A 156 17.03 25.84 14.08
N VAL A 157 17.78 26.68 13.35
CA VAL A 157 19.25 26.73 13.41
C VAL A 157 19.77 27.25 14.78
N TRP A 158 18.93 27.98 15.52
CA TRP A 158 19.30 28.58 16.82
C TRP A 158 18.86 27.73 18.01
N LEU A 159 18.50 26.47 17.77
CA LEU A 159 18.05 25.54 18.80
C LEU A 159 19.23 25.12 19.68
N GLU A 160 19.14 25.39 20.97
CA GLU A 160 20.18 25.00 21.92
C GLU A 160 20.09 23.49 22.25
N PRO A 161 21.19 22.83 22.66
CA PRO A 161 21.20 21.39 22.93
C PRO A 161 20.15 20.91 23.94
N TYR A 162 19.88 21.69 24.99
CA TYR A 162 18.87 21.34 26.00
C TYR A 162 17.43 21.51 25.47
N GLU A 163 17.20 22.42 24.53
CA GLU A 163 15.91 22.56 23.83
C GLU A 163 15.72 21.40 22.85
N ALA A 164 16.79 20.97 22.17
CA ALA A 164 16.77 19.80 21.29
C ALA A 164 16.47 18.51 22.06
N GLU A 165 17.04 18.32 23.27
CA GLU A 165 16.69 17.20 24.13
C GLU A 165 15.21 17.24 24.54
N CYS A 166 14.71 18.41 24.97
CA CYS A 166 13.31 18.58 25.31
C CYS A 166 12.37 18.32 24.12
N LEU A 167 12.73 18.76 22.91
CA LEU A 167 12.00 18.45 21.67
C LEU A 167 11.97 16.96 21.37
N SER A 168 13.11 16.28 21.49
CA SER A 168 13.18 14.83 21.30
C SER A 168 12.25 14.10 22.27
N ARG A 169 12.21 14.55 23.53
CA ARG A 169 11.28 14.03 24.55
C ARG A 169 9.83 14.30 24.18
N PHE A 170 9.51 15.54 23.83
CA PHE A 170 8.16 15.91 23.38
C PHE A 170 7.72 15.06 22.18
N LYS A 171 8.59 14.78 21.21
CA LYS A 171 8.31 13.92 20.06
C LYS A 171 7.85 12.54 20.51
N VAL A 172 8.64 11.87 21.36
CA VAL A 172 8.33 10.53 21.88
C VAL A 172 7.01 10.56 22.66
N ARG A 173 6.79 11.57 23.51
CA ARG A 173 5.59 11.69 24.34
C ARG A 173 4.34 11.95 23.50
N LEU A 174 4.39 12.90 22.58
CA LEU A 174 3.33 13.16 21.61
C LEU A 174 2.95 11.91 20.79
N LEU A 175 3.96 11.21 20.25
CA LEU A 175 3.74 10.01 19.46
C LEU A 175 3.22 8.84 20.31
N THR A 176 3.60 8.76 21.58
CA THR A 176 3.02 7.78 22.51
C THR A 176 1.54 8.07 22.75
N GLN A 177 1.14 9.33 22.93
CA GLN A 177 -0.27 9.69 23.04
C GLN A 177 -1.03 9.41 21.73
N LYS A 178 -0.41 9.62 20.57
CA LYS A 178 -0.95 9.20 19.27
C LYS A 178 -1.13 7.70 19.15
N LEU A 179 -0.14 6.93 19.60
CA LEU A 179 -0.21 5.49 19.61
C LEU A 179 -1.33 5.00 20.54
N ALA A 180 -1.45 5.61 21.73
CA ALA A 180 -2.53 5.31 22.67
C ALA A 180 -3.92 5.62 22.07
N PHE A 181 -4.05 6.72 21.35
CA PHE A 181 -5.25 7.07 20.58
C PHE A 181 -5.57 6.00 19.53
N LEU A 182 -4.60 5.57 18.72
CA LEU A 182 -4.81 4.54 17.69
C LEU A 182 -5.17 3.17 18.27
N ARG A 183 -4.66 2.85 19.46
CA ARG A 183 -4.97 1.62 20.22
C ARG A 183 -6.28 1.68 20.99
N GLY A 184 -7.04 2.76 20.85
CA GLY A 184 -8.36 2.89 21.46
C GLY A 184 -8.37 3.35 22.92
N PHE A 185 -7.21 3.60 23.54
CA PHE A 185 -7.14 3.99 24.95
C PHE A 185 -7.76 5.35 25.25
N LEU A 186 -7.86 6.22 24.23
CA LEU A 186 -8.48 7.54 24.33
C LEU A 186 -9.88 7.61 23.70
N THR A 187 -10.42 6.49 23.23
CA THR A 187 -11.69 6.39 22.49
C THR A 187 -12.55 5.22 22.99
N ASP A 188 -12.66 5.10 24.31
CA ASP A 188 -13.48 4.09 25.00
C ASP A 188 -13.21 2.63 24.55
N GLY A 189 -11.98 2.34 24.12
CA GLY A 189 -11.55 1.03 23.62
C GLY A 189 -11.84 0.76 22.14
N SER A 190 -12.48 1.69 21.42
CA SER A 190 -12.74 1.55 19.98
C SER A 190 -11.54 1.99 19.14
N THR A 191 -11.09 1.13 18.22
CA THR A 191 -10.04 1.45 17.24
C THR A 191 -10.59 1.92 15.89
N ASP A 192 -11.91 1.87 15.69
CA ASP A 192 -12.55 2.09 14.39
C ASP A 192 -12.36 3.53 13.90
N VAL A 193 -12.71 4.50 14.76
CA VAL A 193 -12.59 5.93 14.46
C VAL A 193 -11.13 6.36 14.33
N PRO A 194 -10.22 6.04 15.28
CA PRO A 194 -8.80 6.36 15.14
C PRO A 194 -8.16 5.83 13.85
N SER A 195 -8.47 4.59 13.49
CA SER A 195 -7.89 3.94 12.29
C SER A 195 -8.45 4.52 11.00
N ALA A 196 -9.75 4.86 10.99
CA ALA A 196 -10.38 5.58 9.88
C ALA A 196 -9.76 6.97 9.67
N LEU A 197 -9.47 7.71 10.75
CA LEU A 197 -8.80 9.02 10.67
C LEU A 197 -7.38 8.91 10.13
N LEU A 198 -6.60 7.92 10.58
CA LEU A 198 -5.26 7.69 10.06
C LEU A 198 -5.28 7.32 8.58
N LEU A 199 -6.14 6.39 8.17
CA LEU A 199 -6.28 6.02 6.76
C LEU A 199 -6.71 7.23 5.92
N ARG A 200 -7.68 8.02 6.40
CA ARG A 200 -8.13 9.24 5.72
C ARG A 200 -6.97 10.21 5.51
N ALA A 201 -6.17 10.45 6.55
CA ALA A 201 -5.02 11.35 6.46
C ALA A 201 -3.96 10.85 5.46
N MET A 202 -3.74 9.53 5.37
CA MET A 202 -2.87 8.93 4.35
C MET A 202 -3.41 9.13 2.94
N VAL A 203 -4.70 8.83 2.72
CA VAL A 203 -5.36 8.97 1.41
C VAL A 203 -5.38 10.42 0.94
N MET A 204 -5.64 11.36 1.87
CA MET A 204 -5.64 12.79 1.60
C MET A 204 -4.24 13.42 1.55
N ILE A 205 -3.18 12.62 1.79
CA ILE A 205 -1.78 13.08 1.79
C ILE A 205 -1.59 14.26 2.77
N SER A 206 -2.23 14.19 3.93
CA SER A 206 -2.18 15.24 4.96
C SER A 206 -1.19 14.94 6.09
N LEU A 207 -0.55 13.76 6.07
CA LEU A 207 0.47 13.41 7.04
C LEU A 207 1.78 14.16 6.75
N PRO A 208 2.42 14.75 7.77
CA PRO A 208 3.76 15.33 7.65
C PRO A 208 4.81 14.28 7.24
N ASP A 209 5.90 14.76 6.66
CA ASP A 209 7.06 13.93 6.35
C ASP A 209 7.58 13.23 7.62
N ASN A 210 8.07 12.00 7.46
CA ASN A 210 8.57 11.12 8.52
C ASN A 210 7.54 10.66 9.58
N TYR A 211 6.33 11.23 9.63
CA TYR A 211 5.33 10.92 10.67
C TYR A 211 5.08 9.42 10.85
N LEU A 212 4.84 8.69 9.75
CA LEU A 212 4.63 7.23 9.81
C LEU A 212 5.88 6.49 10.30
N SER A 213 7.07 6.95 9.93
CA SER A 213 8.32 6.36 10.38
C SER A 213 8.51 6.53 11.87
N ASP A 214 8.34 7.75 12.37
CA ASP A 214 8.52 8.05 13.79
C ASP A 214 7.45 7.40 14.67
N LEU A 215 6.20 7.39 14.22
CA LEU A 215 5.11 6.68 14.90
C LEU A 215 5.39 5.18 14.99
N LEU A 216 5.88 4.56 13.91
CA LEU A 216 6.23 3.14 13.92
C LEU A 216 7.46 2.86 14.79
N THR A 217 8.44 3.77 14.86
CA THR A 217 9.59 3.65 15.77
C THR A 217 9.09 3.57 17.22
N VAL A 218 8.25 4.52 17.63
CA VAL A 218 7.66 4.51 18.99
C VAL A 218 6.83 3.25 19.21
N ALA A 219 6.04 2.81 18.23
CA ALA A 219 5.24 1.59 18.36
C ALA A 219 6.10 0.33 18.56
N VAL A 220 7.22 0.20 17.83
CA VAL A 220 8.16 -0.93 17.98
C VAL A 220 8.86 -0.92 19.34
N GLU A 221 9.15 0.26 19.89
CA GLU A 221 9.81 0.41 21.19
C GLU A 221 8.87 0.28 22.39
N THR A 222 7.55 0.43 22.19
CA THR A 222 6.56 0.44 23.28
C THR A 222 6.32 -0.96 23.87
N ASP A 223 5.78 -1.89 23.06
CA ASP A 223 5.52 -3.27 23.44
C ASP A 223 5.28 -4.14 22.18
N GLU A 224 5.24 -5.47 22.36
CA GLU A 224 5.13 -6.42 21.23
C GLU A 224 3.79 -6.31 20.46
N THR A 225 2.71 -5.84 21.10
CA THR A 225 1.37 -5.77 20.47
C THR A 225 1.07 -4.41 19.88
N ALA A 226 1.78 -3.35 20.27
CA ALA A 226 1.51 -1.97 19.88
C ALA A 226 1.41 -1.76 18.37
N VAL A 227 2.31 -2.35 17.58
CA VAL A 227 2.25 -2.28 16.10
C VAL A 227 0.99 -2.99 15.57
N ALA A 228 0.65 -4.16 16.12
CA ALA A 228 -0.52 -4.92 15.69
C ALA A 228 -1.82 -4.19 16.07
N ASP A 229 -1.94 -3.74 17.31
CA ASP A 229 -3.11 -3.06 17.85
C ASP A 229 -3.42 -1.76 17.08
N ALA A 230 -2.38 -1.00 16.71
CA ALA A 230 -2.54 0.27 16.00
C ALA A 230 -2.76 0.13 14.49
N PHE A 231 -2.12 -0.85 13.83
CA PHE A 231 -2.10 -0.92 12.37
C PHE A 231 -2.97 -2.04 11.77
N ASN A 232 -3.32 -3.10 12.50
CA ASN A 232 -4.24 -4.11 11.94
C ASN A 232 -5.59 -3.51 11.52
N PRO A 233 -6.25 -2.65 12.32
CA PRO A 233 -7.54 -2.09 11.90
C PRO A 233 -7.40 -1.16 10.68
N VAL A 234 -6.27 -0.46 10.53
CA VAL A 234 -5.96 0.33 9.32
C VAL A 234 -5.80 -0.58 8.10
N LEU A 235 -5.07 -1.69 8.25
CA LEU A 235 -4.89 -2.70 7.20
C LEU A 235 -6.21 -3.39 6.81
N ASP A 236 -7.12 -3.57 7.77
CA ASP A 236 -8.47 -4.10 7.54
C ASP A 236 -9.28 -3.13 6.66
N LEU A 237 -9.27 -1.83 7.00
CA LEU A 237 -9.95 -0.79 6.20
C LEU A 237 -9.36 -0.70 4.77
N ILE A 238 -8.04 -0.79 4.64
CA ILE A 238 -7.34 -0.82 3.34
C ILE A 238 -7.79 -2.03 2.50
N THR A 239 -7.89 -3.21 3.10
CA THR A 239 -8.29 -4.44 2.42
C THR A 239 -9.78 -4.40 2.05
N GLN A 240 -10.63 -3.90 2.94
CA GLN A 240 -12.05 -3.68 2.64
C GLN A 240 -12.24 -2.74 1.46
N ALA A 241 -11.50 -1.62 1.40
CA ALA A 241 -11.51 -0.72 0.25
C ALA A 241 -11.07 -1.43 -1.05
N ALA A 242 -10.03 -2.28 -0.98
CA ALA A 242 -9.59 -3.07 -2.12
C ALA A 242 -10.64 -4.06 -2.63
N THR A 243 -11.43 -4.67 -1.74
CA THR A 243 -12.53 -5.59 -2.15
C THR A 243 -13.67 -4.88 -2.89
N ARG A 244 -13.84 -3.56 -2.66
CA ARG A 244 -14.87 -2.72 -3.28
C ARG A 244 -14.33 -1.93 -4.48
N ALA A 245 -13.02 -1.96 -4.72
CA ALA A 245 -12.37 -1.24 -5.80
C ALA A 245 -12.78 -1.78 -7.18
N SER A 246 -12.79 -0.91 -8.17
CA SER A 246 -13.17 -1.25 -9.55
C SER A 246 -12.31 -0.49 -10.55
N LEU A 247 -11.94 -1.16 -11.65
CA LEU A 247 -11.26 -0.52 -12.80
C LEU A 247 -12.25 0.21 -13.72
N ILE A 248 -13.55 0.09 -13.47
CA ILE A 248 -14.57 0.81 -14.25
C ILE A 248 -14.55 2.30 -13.89
N ASP A 249 -14.18 2.62 -12.65
CA ASP A 249 -14.04 3.99 -12.19
C ASP A 249 -12.80 4.64 -12.82
N ARG A 250 -13.00 5.72 -13.57
CA ARG A 250 -11.95 6.42 -14.30
C ARG A 250 -11.15 7.39 -13.44
N ASN A 251 -11.53 7.61 -12.18
CA ASN A 251 -10.83 8.50 -11.27
C ASN A 251 -9.52 7.91 -10.72
N GLU A 252 -9.18 6.67 -11.10
CA GLU A 252 -8.02 5.91 -10.57
C GLU A 252 -8.05 5.70 -9.04
N ASP A 253 -9.21 5.87 -8.41
CA ASP A 253 -9.37 5.73 -6.96
C ASP A 253 -8.93 4.35 -6.43
N PHE A 254 -8.96 3.31 -7.29
CA PHE A 254 -8.51 1.96 -6.94
C PHE A 254 -7.04 1.92 -6.48
N ARG A 255 -6.26 2.97 -6.80
CA ARG A 255 -4.86 3.09 -6.40
C ARG A 255 -4.69 3.59 -4.97
N LEU A 256 -5.68 4.29 -4.41
CA LEU A 256 -5.63 4.87 -3.07
C LEU A 256 -5.34 3.84 -1.97
N PRO A 257 -6.02 2.67 -1.90
CA PRO A 257 -5.68 1.64 -0.90
C PRO A 257 -4.29 1.04 -1.14
N LEU A 258 -3.86 0.85 -2.40
CA LEU A 258 -2.53 0.32 -2.72
C LEU A 258 -1.41 1.28 -2.35
N ARG A 259 -1.60 2.57 -2.60
CA ARG A 259 -0.67 3.62 -2.19
C ARG A 259 -0.53 3.65 -0.67
N SER A 260 -1.65 3.65 0.03
CA SER A 260 -1.66 3.64 1.51
C SER A 260 -0.93 2.40 2.07
N LEU A 261 -1.17 1.23 1.48
CA LEU A 261 -0.47 -0.01 1.84
C LEU A 261 1.03 0.09 1.54
N LEU A 262 1.41 0.65 0.40
CA LEU A 262 2.81 0.82 0.00
C LEU A 262 3.53 1.79 0.93
N ASP A 263 2.91 2.90 1.31
CA ASP A 263 3.48 3.89 2.23
C ASP A 263 3.81 3.21 3.57
N LEU A 264 2.90 2.40 4.11
CA LEU A 264 3.12 1.61 5.34
C LEU A 264 4.22 0.55 5.17
N CYS A 265 4.20 -0.22 4.08
CA CYS A 265 5.22 -1.24 3.82
C CYS A 265 6.62 -0.65 3.56
N SER A 266 6.67 0.61 3.11
CA SER A 266 7.91 1.30 2.75
C SER A 266 8.70 1.78 3.95
N VAL A 267 8.06 1.94 5.12
CA VAL A 267 8.73 2.33 6.36
C VAL A 267 9.75 1.27 6.79
N LYS A 268 10.94 1.74 7.16
CA LYS A 268 12.08 0.90 7.51
C LYS A 268 12.69 1.39 8.81
N ILE A 269 12.81 0.49 9.80
CA ILE A 269 13.38 0.75 11.12
C ILE A 269 14.45 -0.31 11.36
N ASP A 270 15.69 0.11 11.58
CA ASP A 270 16.85 -0.78 11.82
C ASP A 270 16.97 -1.95 10.83
N ASN A 271 16.84 -1.65 9.54
CA ASN A 271 16.84 -2.64 8.45
C ASN A 271 15.65 -3.61 8.39
N LYS A 272 14.67 -3.48 9.28
CA LYS A 272 13.42 -4.24 9.26
C LYS A 272 12.28 -3.39 8.72
N ARG A 273 11.22 -4.06 8.23
CA ARG A 273 9.96 -3.45 7.83
C ARG A 273 8.84 -3.97 8.74
N PRO A 274 8.51 -3.28 9.85
CA PRO A 274 7.55 -3.79 10.83
C PRO A 274 6.18 -4.11 10.25
N ILE A 275 5.68 -3.30 9.32
CA ILE A 275 4.40 -3.58 8.64
C ILE A 275 4.49 -4.82 7.76
N CYS A 276 5.60 -5.06 7.06
CA CYS A 276 5.76 -6.30 6.29
C CYS A 276 5.80 -7.53 7.21
N ASN A 277 6.41 -7.42 8.38
CA ASN A 277 6.39 -8.48 9.40
C ASN A 277 4.99 -8.71 9.95
N LEU A 278 4.25 -7.63 10.24
CA LEU A 278 2.86 -7.70 10.67
C LEU A 278 2.01 -8.42 9.63
N LEU A 279 2.08 -8.00 8.36
CA LEU A 279 1.29 -8.55 7.26
C LEU A 279 1.42 -10.06 7.14
N VAL A 280 2.64 -10.60 7.09
CA VAL A 280 2.86 -12.05 6.92
C VAL A 280 2.50 -12.88 8.16
N ASN A 281 2.23 -12.23 9.29
CA ASN A 281 1.83 -12.88 10.55
C ASN A 281 0.33 -12.79 10.81
N ARG A 282 -0.43 -12.03 10.01
CA ARG A 282 -1.89 -11.97 10.12
C ARG A 282 -2.55 -13.29 9.73
N SER A 283 -3.71 -13.55 10.31
CA SER A 283 -4.51 -14.76 10.03
C SER A 283 -5.02 -14.83 8.59
N ASP A 284 -5.17 -13.68 7.93
CA ASP A 284 -5.63 -13.54 6.55
C ASP A 284 -4.47 -13.45 5.53
N TRP A 285 -3.20 -13.60 5.93
CA TRP A 285 -2.09 -13.60 4.97
C TRP A 285 -2.20 -14.75 3.95
N LEU A 286 -2.28 -15.97 4.49
CA LEU A 286 -2.40 -17.21 3.75
C LEU A 286 -3.13 -18.24 4.62
N PRO A 287 -4.45 -18.07 4.85
CA PRO A 287 -5.22 -19.03 5.63
C PRO A 287 -5.26 -20.40 4.93
N THR A 288 -5.41 -21.46 5.72
CA THR A 288 -5.58 -22.81 5.17
C THR A 288 -6.92 -22.90 4.45
N PRO A 289 -6.96 -23.33 3.17
CA PRO A 289 -8.23 -23.45 2.45
C PRO A 289 -9.18 -24.43 3.12
N VAL A 290 -10.45 -24.05 3.25
CA VAL A 290 -11.50 -24.88 3.86
C VAL A 290 -12.50 -25.43 2.84
N THR A 291 -12.46 -24.96 1.59
CA THR A 291 -13.38 -25.40 0.53
C THR A 291 -12.69 -26.30 -0.50
N THR A 292 -13.49 -26.96 -1.35
CA THR A 292 -12.98 -27.68 -2.53
C THR A 292 -12.53 -26.77 -3.67
N ALA A 293 -12.72 -25.45 -3.52
CA ALA A 293 -12.43 -24.42 -4.50
C ALA A 293 -11.22 -23.59 -4.07
N ALA A 294 -10.17 -24.24 -3.56
CA ALA A 294 -9.02 -23.60 -2.93
C ALA A 294 -8.37 -22.48 -3.78
N GLY A 295 -8.32 -22.65 -5.11
CA GLY A 295 -7.77 -21.64 -6.02
C GLY A 295 -8.61 -20.35 -6.04
N ARG A 296 -9.94 -20.46 -5.99
CA ARG A 296 -10.87 -19.33 -5.93
C ARG A 296 -11.02 -18.76 -4.53
N GLU A 297 -10.98 -19.62 -3.52
CA GLU A 297 -11.00 -19.21 -2.12
C GLU A 297 -9.80 -18.30 -1.81
N LEU A 298 -8.60 -18.72 -2.21
CA LEU A 298 -7.36 -17.97 -2.01
C LEU A 298 -7.46 -16.51 -2.49
N THR A 299 -8.05 -16.27 -3.67
CA THR A 299 -8.12 -14.91 -4.23
C THR A 299 -9.01 -13.96 -3.43
N ARG A 300 -9.89 -14.50 -2.57
CA ARG A 300 -10.89 -13.74 -1.80
C ARG A 300 -10.52 -13.59 -0.34
N VAL A 301 -9.93 -14.63 0.25
CA VAL A 301 -9.69 -14.69 1.70
C VAL A 301 -8.27 -14.26 2.09
N THR A 302 -7.35 -14.19 1.13
CA THR A 302 -5.99 -13.71 1.40
C THR A 302 -5.93 -12.18 1.36
N PHE A 303 -5.06 -11.59 2.19
CA PHE A 303 -4.86 -10.15 2.28
C PHE A 303 -4.57 -9.50 0.92
N LEU A 304 -3.65 -10.09 0.13
CA LEU A 304 -3.27 -9.57 -1.19
C LEU A 304 -4.21 -10.02 -2.33
N GLY A 305 -5.11 -10.96 -2.07
CA GLY A 305 -6.02 -11.53 -3.06
C GLY A 305 -6.87 -10.48 -3.79
N PRO A 306 -7.60 -9.60 -3.07
CA PRO A 306 -8.42 -8.56 -3.67
C PRO A 306 -7.65 -7.61 -4.60
N PHE A 307 -6.43 -7.23 -4.21
CA PHE A 307 -5.57 -6.34 -5.00
C PHE A 307 -5.13 -6.97 -6.33
N ILE A 308 -4.74 -8.24 -6.31
CA ILE A 308 -4.32 -8.97 -7.51
C ILE A 308 -5.54 -9.29 -8.40
N SER A 309 -6.72 -9.48 -7.81
CA SER A 309 -7.96 -9.83 -8.50
C SER A 309 -8.53 -8.68 -9.34
N LEU A 310 -8.16 -7.44 -9.04
CA LEU A 310 -8.66 -6.26 -9.75
C LEU A 310 -8.25 -6.29 -11.24
N SER A 311 -9.20 -6.51 -12.14
CA SER A 311 -8.89 -6.83 -13.54
C SER A 311 -10.02 -6.43 -14.50
N LEU A 312 -9.69 -6.41 -15.80
CA LEU A 312 -10.65 -6.28 -16.90
C LEU A 312 -11.44 -7.58 -17.15
N LEU A 313 -10.97 -8.69 -16.57
CA LEU A 313 -11.55 -10.02 -16.62
C LEU A 313 -11.97 -10.45 -15.21
N PRO A 314 -13.03 -9.83 -14.64
CA PRO A 314 -13.46 -10.14 -13.29
C PRO A 314 -13.95 -11.59 -13.18
N ASP A 315 -14.04 -12.06 -11.93
CA ASP A 315 -14.57 -13.38 -11.60
C ASP A 315 -15.93 -13.64 -12.29
N ASP A 316 -16.20 -14.91 -12.63
CA ASP A 316 -17.40 -15.34 -13.36
C ASP A 316 -18.75 -14.96 -12.70
N GLY A 317 -18.73 -14.39 -11.49
CA GLY A 317 -19.92 -13.90 -10.79
C GLY A 317 -20.47 -12.57 -11.32
N ASP A 318 -19.66 -11.73 -11.99
CA ASP A 318 -20.11 -10.46 -12.60
C ASP A 318 -20.06 -10.54 -14.13
N VAL A 319 -21.01 -11.27 -14.70
CA VAL A 319 -21.13 -11.53 -16.15
C VAL A 319 -21.29 -10.23 -16.96
N GLU A 320 -21.80 -9.17 -16.34
CA GLU A 320 -22.09 -7.89 -16.99
C GLU A 320 -20.94 -6.89 -16.88
N ALA A 321 -19.91 -7.14 -16.07
CA ALA A 321 -18.78 -6.22 -15.92
C ALA A 321 -18.07 -5.88 -17.25
N PRO A 322 -17.83 -6.82 -18.20
CA PRO A 322 -17.30 -6.47 -19.52
C PRO A 322 -18.14 -5.43 -20.27
N GLU A 323 -19.45 -5.37 -20.01
CA GLU A 323 -20.36 -4.41 -20.65
C GLU A 323 -20.13 -2.97 -20.21
N ARG A 324 -19.54 -2.78 -19.02
CA ARG A 324 -19.25 -1.46 -18.44
C ARG A 324 -17.93 -0.87 -18.95
N PHE A 325 -17.05 -1.70 -19.52
CA PHE A 325 -15.77 -1.25 -20.09
C PHE A 325 -15.88 -0.80 -21.55
N PHE A 326 -16.82 -1.38 -22.31
CA PHE A 326 -17.00 -1.13 -23.73
C PHE A 326 -18.45 -0.80 -24.06
N GLU A 327 -18.66 0.36 -24.68
CA GLU A 327 -19.99 0.79 -25.12
C GLU A 327 -20.40 0.15 -26.46
N ALA A 328 -19.44 -0.04 -27.38
CA ALA A 328 -19.68 -0.53 -28.73
C ALA A 328 -19.29 -2.01 -28.91
N ASP A 329 -20.06 -2.72 -29.73
CA ASP A 329 -19.82 -4.13 -30.07
C ASP A 329 -18.96 -4.30 -31.34
N ASP A 330 -18.81 -3.27 -32.15
CA ASP A 330 -18.23 -3.31 -33.50
C ASP A 330 -17.01 -2.39 -33.64
N ILE A 331 -16.11 -2.41 -32.64
CA ILE A 331 -14.88 -1.63 -32.67
C ILE A 331 -13.98 -2.11 -33.84
N PRO A 332 -13.71 -1.24 -34.84
CA PRO A 332 -12.82 -1.57 -35.96
C PRO A 332 -11.44 -1.98 -35.46
N LYS A 333 -10.82 -2.97 -36.10
CA LYS A 333 -9.54 -3.55 -35.63
C LYS A 333 -8.44 -2.48 -35.50
N GLU A 334 -8.42 -1.54 -36.43
CA GLU A 334 -7.46 -0.44 -36.51
C GLU A 334 -7.61 0.54 -35.34
N SER A 335 -8.83 0.66 -34.79
CA SER A 335 -9.14 1.56 -33.67
C SER A 335 -8.95 0.91 -32.30
N ARG A 336 -8.90 -0.43 -32.22
CA ARG A 336 -8.84 -1.17 -30.95
C ARG A 336 -7.65 -0.77 -30.08
N GLN A 337 -6.48 -0.56 -30.68
CA GLN A 337 -5.29 -0.15 -29.93
C GLN A 337 -5.51 1.16 -29.16
N PHE A 338 -6.16 2.13 -29.80
CA PHE A 338 -6.49 3.41 -29.16
C PHE A 338 -7.48 3.22 -28.01
N VAL A 339 -8.55 2.44 -28.22
CA VAL A 339 -9.54 2.16 -27.17
C VAL A 339 -8.93 1.43 -25.98
N TYR A 340 -8.04 0.45 -26.23
CA TYR A 340 -7.42 -0.35 -25.16
C TYR A 340 -6.36 0.42 -24.37
N SER A 341 -5.80 1.49 -24.91
CA SER A 341 -4.65 2.19 -24.33
C SER A 341 -4.88 2.64 -22.88
N SER A 342 -6.03 3.27 -22.59
CA SER A 342 -6.36 3.74 -21.24
C SER A 342 -6.48 2.57 -20.25
N MET A 343 -7.17 1.50 -20.64
CA MET A 343 -7.37 0.32 -19.80
C MET A 343 -6.04 -0.41 -19.53
N ARG A 344 -5.17 -0.50 -20.53
CA ARG A 344 -3.82 -1.08 -20.40
C ARG A 344 -2.94 -0.27 -19.46
N ASN A 345 -2.98 1.06 -19.56
CA ASN A 345 -2.24 1.94 -18.64
C ASN A 345 -2.71 1.79 -17.20
N MET A 346 -4.03 1.71 -17.00
CA MET A 346 -4.62 1.48 -15.69
C MET A 346 -4.18 0.13 -15.10
N LEU A 347 -4.29 -0.93 -15.91
CA LEU A 347 -3.91 -2.28 -15.52
C LEU A 347 -2.40 -2.42 -15.24
N GLN A 348 -1.55 -1.75 -16.03
CA GLN A 348 -0.11 -1.72 -15.80
C GLN A 348 0.26 -0.94 -14.54
N SER A 349 -0.45 0.16 -14.25
CA SER A 349 -0.25 0.94 -13.01
C SER A 349 -0.62 0.10 -11.79
N LEU A 350 -1.77 -0.58 -11.83
CA LEU A 350 -2.18 -1.54 -10.80
C LEU A 350 -1.10 -2.60 -10.55
N ARG A 351 -0.66 -3.30 -11.61
CA ARG A 351 0.35 -4.36 -11.52
C ARG A 351 1.67 -3.85 -10.94
N SER A 352 2.09 -2.65 -11.34
CA SER A 352 3.29 -1.99 -10.83
C SER A 352 3.17 -1.66 -9.34
N ASP A 353 2.02 -1.15 -8.90
CA ASP A 353 1.80 -0.79 -7.49
C ASP A 353 1.72 -2.05 -6.60
N VAL A 354 1.05 -3.12 -7.04
CA VAL A 354 1.06 -4.43 -6.36
C VAL A 354 2.47 -5.03 -6.33
N HIS A 355 3.22 -4.94 -7.43
CA HIS A 355 4.61 -5.38 -7.47
C HIS A 355 5.48 -4.65 -6.44
N LYS A 356 5.34 -3.32 -6.27
CA LYS A 356 6.09 -2.55 -5.27
C LYS A 356 5.80 -3.03 -3.85
N VAL A 357 4.53 -3.31 -3.52
CA VAL A 357 4.13 -3.86 -2.22
C VAL A 357 4.78 -5.23 -1.99
N LEU A 358 4.61 -6.17 -2.93
CA LEU A 358 5.23 -7.50 -2.85
C LEU A 358 6.76 -7.43 -2.76
N HIS A 359 7.39 -6.53 -3.53
CA HIS A 359 8.82 -6.31 -3.48
C HIS A 359 9.26 -5.79 -2.11
N ALA A 360 8.52 -4.88 -1.47
CA ALA A 360 8.83 -4.42 -0.12
C ALA A 360 8.81 -5.59 0.90
N ILE A 361 7.80 -6.47 0.80
CA ILE A 361 7.66 -7.66 1.66
C ILE A 361 8.79 -8.67 1.38
N LEU A 362 9.14 -8.92 0.12
CA LEU A 362 10.21 -9.84 -0.27
C LEU A 362 11.61 -9.30 0.04
N ALA A 363 11.80 -7.98 0.00
CA ALA A 363 13.07 -7.35 0.34
C ALA A 363 13.41 -7.49 1.82
N ASN A 364 12.41 -7.55 2.70
CA ASN A 364 12.59 -7.74 4.13
C ASN A 364 12.83 -9.21 4.49
N ALA A 365 13.94 -9.49 5.18
CA ALA A 365 14.38 -10.87 5.44
C ALA A 365 13.36 -11.68 6.27
N ASP A 366 12.81 -11.06 7.31
CA ASP A 366 11.88 -11.70 8.26
C ASP A 366 10.54 -12.09 7.61
N SER A 367 10.13 -11.40 6.53
CA SER A 367 8.86 -11.67 5.83
C SER A 367 9.01 -12.43 4.51
N ARG A 368 10.24 -12.57 4.00
CA ARG A 368 10.51 -13.11 2.66
C ARG A 368 10.00 -14.54 2.47
N GLU A 369 10.27 -15.42 3.43
CA GLU A 369 9.92 -16.85 3.33
C GLU A 369 8.42 -17.05 3.18
N LYS A 370 7.61 -16.40 4.04
CA LYS A 370 6.15 -16.45 3.98
C LYS A 370 5.56 -15.80 2.73
N ALA A 371 6.27 -14.82 2.16
CA ALA A 371 5.88 -14.24 0.88
C ALA A 371 6.15 -15.17 -0.30
N ILE A 372 7.28 -15.88 -0.30
CA ILE A 372 7.55 -16.92 -1.31
C ILE A 372 6.52 -18.05 -1.19
N GLU A 373 6.15 -18.44 0.03
CA GLU A 373 5.09 -19.43 0.28
C GLU A 373 3.72 -19.00 -0.27
N PHE A 374 3.36 -17.72 -0.11
CA PHE A 374 2.14 -17.15 -0.70
C PHE A 374 2.16 -17.24 -2.24
N LEU A 375 3.26 -16.82 -2.88
CA LEU A 375 3.42 -16.89 -4.34
C LEU A 375 3.36 -18.35 -4.85
N ALA A 376 3.99 -19.29 -4.13
CA ALA A 376 3.94 -20.71 -4.44
C ALA A 376 2.53 -21.30 -4.28
N SER A 377 1.80 -20.86 -3.25
CA SER A 377 0.43 -21.33 -2.97
C SER A 377 -0.56 -20.92 -4.05
N ILE A 378 -0.39 -19.73 -4.65
CA ILE A 378 -1.16 -19.31 -5.83
C ILE A 378 -1.02 -20.34 -6.95
N ILE A 379 0.21 -20.78 -7.25
CA ILE A 379 0.48 -21.75 -8.31
C ILE A 379 -0.10 -23.11 -7.93
N LYS A 380 0.19 -23.60 -6.72
CA LYS A 380 -0.26 -24.91 -6.22
C LYS A 380 -1.77 -25.07 -6.31
N TYR A 381 -2.54 -24.10 -5.83
CA TYR A 381 -4.00 -24.19 -5.85
C TYR A 381 -4.62 -23.93 -7.22
N ASN A 382 -3.81 -23.57 -8.22
CA ASN A 382 -4.24 -23.34 -9.60
C ASN A 382 -3.52 -24.24 -10.62
N GLU A 383 -2.84 -25.31 -10.20
CA GLU A 383 -2.08 -26.24 -11.07
C GLU A 383 -2.95 -26.94 -12.14
N LYS A 384 -4.28 -26.96 -11.95
CA LYS A 384 -5.22 -27.58 -12.90
C LYS A 384 -5.75 -26.60 -13.94
N LYS A 385 -5.30 -25.33 -13.92
CA LYS A 385 -5.86 -24.28 -14.77
C LYS A 385 -5.46 -24.46 -16.24
N SER A 386 -4.31 -25.04 -16.50
CA SER A 386 -3.83 -25.41 -17.84
C SER A 386 -4.53 -26.63 -18.47
N GLN A 387 -5.38 -27.37 -17.73
CA GLN A 387 -6.05 -28.57 -18.24
C GLN A 387 -7.13 -28.26 -19.27
N LEU A 388 -7.31 -29.16 -20.26
CA LEU A 388 -8.29 -28.99 -21.35
C LEU A 388 -9.73 -28.77 -20.87
N GLN A 389 -10.10 -29.37 -19.73
CA GLN A 389 -11.42 -29.24 -19.10
C GLN A 389 -11.27 -28.80 -17.63
N ALA A 390 -10.55 -27.70 -17.43
CA ALA A 390 -10.42 -27.10 -16.10
C ALA A 390 -11.78 -26.65 -15.54
N ASP A 391 -12.03 -26.97 -14.28
CA ASP A 391 -13.22 -26.49 -13.56
C ASP A 391 -12.98 -25.07 -13.05
N GLY A 392 -13.36 -24.07 -13.85
CA GLY A 392 -13.18 -22.65 -13.52
C GLY A 392 -13.84 -22.22 -12.21
N SER A 393 -14.85 -22.95 -11.72
CA SER A 393 -15.52 -22.63 -10.46
C SER A 393 -14.63 -22.88 -9.23
N LYS A 394 -13.60 -23.71 -9.36
CA LYS A 394 -12.66 -24.08 -8.29
C LYS A 394 -11.34 -23.30 -8.33
N LEU A 395 -11.10 -22.61 -9.43
CA LEU A 395 -9.82 -21.98 -9.77
C LEU A 395 -9.95 -20.45 -9.76
N ALA A 396 -8.81 -19.78 -9.63
CA ALA A 396 -8.71 -18.34 -9.78
C ALA A 396 -9.12 -17.91 -11.20
N SER A 397 -9.68 -16.71 -11.31
CA SER A 397 -10.03 -16.11 -12.61
C SER A 397 -8.81 -15.86 -13.48
N ASP A 398 -9.05 -15.73 -14.79
CA ASP A 398 -7.98 -15.39 -15.75
C ASP A 398 -7.38 -14.01 -15.45
N GLY A 399 -8.21 -13.06 -15.03
CA GLY A 399 -7.76 -11.72 -14.63
C GLY A 399 -6.74 -11.76 -13.50
N PHE A 400 -7.04 -12.51 -12.44
CA PHE A 400 -6.13 -12.73 -11.31
C PHE A 400 -4.80 -13.36 -11.77
N MET A 401 -4.87 -14.46 -12.54
CA MET A 401 -3.67 -15.21 -12.94
C MET A 401 -2.79 -14.43 -13.93
N LEU A 402 -3.39 -13.63 -14.83
CA LEU A 402 -2.64 -12.76 -15.75
C LEU A 402 -2.00 -11.57 -15.01
N ASN A 403 -2.67 -11.01 -14.00
CA ASN A 403 -2.08 -10.00 -13.14
C ASN A 403 -0.91 -10.57 -12.33
N PHE A 404 -1.12 -11.72 -11.69
CA PHE A 404 -0.09 -12.46 -10.97
C PHE A 404 1.13 -12.73 -11.86
N LEU A 405 0.93 -13.24 -13.07
CA LEU A 405 2.02 -13.46 -14.03
C LEU A 405 2.77 -12.17 -14.38
N ALA A 406 2.06 -11.08 -14.65
CA ALA A 406 2.69 -9.80 -14.95
C ALA A 406 3.58 -9.30 -13.79
N ILE A 407 3.13 -9.48 -12.54
CA ILE A 407 3.89 -9.17 -11.34
C ILE A 407 5.11 -10.10 -11.21
N MET A 408 4.96 -11.40 -11.47
CA MET A 408 6.07 -12.37 -11.47
C MET A 408 7.11 -12.06 -12.55
N TYR A 409 6.71 -11.50 -13.70
CA TYR A 409 7.66 -10.99 -14.69
C TYR A 409 8.43 -9.77 -14.16
N GLU A 410 7.78 -8.84 -13.45
CA GLU A 410 8.47 -7.69 -12.83
C GLU A 410 9.46 -8.14 -11.75
N LEU A 411 9.06 -9.07 -10.86
CA LEU A 411 9.94 -9.63 -9.82
C LEU A 411 11.16 -10.35 -10.42
N SER A 412 10.96 -11.11 -11.50
CA SER A 412 12.02 -11.87 -12.17
C SER A 412 12.85 -11.06 -13.17
N ALA A 413 12.47 -9.82 -13.48
CA ALA A 413 13.13 -9.00 -14.50
C ALA A 413 14.63 -8.84 -14.22
N LYS A 414 14.98 -8.53 -12.96
CA LYS A 414 16.36 -8.33 -12.50
C LYS A 414 17.09 -9.61 -12.08
N VAL A 415 16.45 -10.77 -12.16
CA VAL A 415 17.12 -12.05 -11.90
C VAL A 415 18.06 -12.36 -13.06
N GLY A 416 19.36 -12.36 -12.77
CA GLY A 416 20.41 -12.82 -13.67
C GLY A 416 20.45 -14.35 -13.71
N LEU A 417 20.66 -14.92 -14.90
CA LEU A 417 20.71 -16.37 -15.10
C LEU A 417 21.87 -17.03 -14.35
N ASP A 418 22.96 -16.30 -14.11
CA ASP A 418 24.09 -16.71 -13.28
C ASP A 418 23.71 -17.01 -11.82
N LYS A 419 22.58 -16.47 -11.35
CA LYS A 419 22.07 -16.67 -9.99
C LYS A 419 20.98 -17.74 -9.91
N VAL A 420 20.60 -18.34 -11.04
CA VAL A 420 19.56 -19.36 -11.11
C VAL A 420 20.22 -20.74 -11.08
N HIS A 421 19.90 -21.54 -10.07
CA HIS A 421 20.39 -22.92 -10.01
C HIS A 421 19.54 -23.83 -10.92
N PRO A 422 20.08 -24.39 -12.01
CA PRO A 422 19.28 -25.11 -13.01
C PRO A 422 18.67 -26.41 -12.49
N LEU A 423 19.27 -27.02 -11.44
CA LEU A 423 18.74 -28.25 -10.82
C LEU A 423 17.66 -27.99 -9.75
N TYR A 424 17.24 -26.74 -9.53
CA TYR A 424 16.22 -26.41 -8.52
C TYR A 424 14.88 -27.15 -8.66
N PRO A 425 14.34 -27.44 -9.86
CA PRO A 425 13.12 -28.23 -9.99
C PRO A 425 13.20 -29.61 -9.34
N PHE A 426 14.42 -30.13 -9.19
CA PHE A 426 14.67 -31.45 -8.61
C PHE A 426 14.98 -31.41 -7.11
N HIS A 427 15.18 -30.22 -6.55
CA HIS A 427 15.52 -30.04 -5.15
C HIS A 427 14.39 -30.53 -4.23
N PRO A 428 14.68 -31.21 -3.09
CA PRO A 428 13.64 -31.74 -2.20
C PRO A 428 12.68 -30.67 -1.64
N GLU A 429 13.20 -29.47 -1.42
CA GLU A 429 12.44 -28.31 -0.95
C GLU A 429 11.95 -27.40 -2.09
N CYS A 430 11.89 -27.91 -3.33
CA CYS A 430 11.28 -27.16 -4.42
C CYS A 430 9.80 -26.90 -4.11
N ARG A 431 9.37 -25.63 -4.22
CA ARG A 431 8.01 -25.22 -3.88
C ARG A 431 6.91 -25.87 -4.73
N VAL A 432 7.24 -26.19 -5.98
CA VAL A 432 6.31 -26.78 -6.95
C VAL A 432 6.84 -28.14 -7.32
N ASN A 433 6.03 -29.18 -7.09
CA ASN A 433 6.44 -30.55 -7.34
C ASN A 433 6.31 -30.87 -8.83
N VAL A 434 7.44 -31.09 -9.49
CA VAL A 434 7.47 -31.46 -10.91
C VAL A 434 7.52 -32.97 -11.15
N ALA A 435 7.49 -33.83 -10.12
CA ALA A 435 7.70 -35.27 -10.29
C ALA A 435 6.70 -35.90 -11.28
N GLN A 436 5.43 -35.51 -11.20
CA GLN A 436 4.35 -36.04 -12.05
C GLN A 436 4.24 -35.36 -13.41
N GLU A 437 5.06 -34.34 -13.69
CA GLU A 437 5.03 -33.64 -14.97
C GLU A 437 5.54 -34.52 -16.12
N THR A 438 5.00 -34.33 -17.31
CA THR A 438 5.49 -35.04 -18.50
C THR A 438 6.90 -34.56 -18.84
N LYS A 439 7.86 -35.48 -18.89
CA LYS A 439 9.27 -35.18 -19.18
C LYS A 439 9.54 -35.20 -20.69
N LEU A 440 10.52 -34.41 -21.14
CA LEU A 440 10.87 -34.32 -22.57
C LEU A 440 11.39 -35.65 -23.15
N LYS A 441 12.22 -36.39 -22.41
CA LYS A 441 12.89 -37.61 -22.90
C LYS A 441 13.21 -38.61 -21.78
N LEU A 442 12.32 -38.75 -20.80
CA LEU A 442 12.48 -39.71 -19.70
C LEU A 442 11.12 -40.34 -19.36
N SER A 443 11.11 -41.65 -19.08
CA SER A 443 10.00 -42.28 -18.36
C SER A 443 10.05 -41.92 -16.86
N SER A 444 8.96 -42.17 -16.13
CA SER A 444 8.92 -41.98 -14.68
C SER A 444 10.00 -42.79 -13.96
N GLU A 445 10.23 -44.04 -14.38
CA GLU A 445 11.26 -44.92 -13.81
C GLU A 445 12.67 -44.39 -14.05
N GLN A 446 12.94 -43.90 -15.26
CA GLN A 446 14.22 -43.29 -15.61
C GLN A 446 14.45 -41.98 -14.86
N TYR A 447 13.39 -41.20 -14.64
CA TYR A 447 13.44 -39.99 -13.82
C TYR A 447 13.83 -40.32 -12.38
N ASP A 448 13.17 -41.29 -11.75
CA ASP A 448 13.48 -41.68 -10.36
C ASP A 448 14.92 -42.20 -10.20
N ALA A 449 15.45 -42.88 -11.22
CA ALA A 449 16.85 -43.28 -11.26
C ALA A 449 17.79 -42.06 -11.41
N PHE A 450 17.45 -41.12 -12.29
CA PHE A 450 18.24 -39.92 -12.56
C PHE A 450 18.35 -38.99 -11.34
N ILE A 451 17.24 -38.74 -10.63
CA ILE A 451 17.24 -37.86 -9.46
C ILE A 451 18.23 -38.34 -8.39
N LYS A 452 18.38 -39.65 -8.21
CA LYS A 452 19.33 -40.25 -7.26
C LYS A 452 20.79 -40.00 -7.62
N THR A 453 21.09 -39.59 -8.85
CA THR A 453 22.45 -39.29 -9.31
C THR A 453 22.85 -37.82 -9.11
N LEU A 454 21.88 -36.95 -8.82
CA LEU A 454 22.11 -35.51 -8.71
C LEU A 454 22.58 -35.11 -7.31
N ASP A 455 23.54 -34.20 -7.24
CA ASP A 455 23.83 -33.46 -6.02
C ASP A 455 22.82 -32.32 -5.87
N LEU A 456 21.96 -32.46 -4.86
CA LEU A 456 20.89 -31.50 -4.55
C LEU A 456 21.14 -30.78 -3.22
N SER A 457 22.38 -30.79 -2.71
CA SER A 457 22.75 -30.19 -1.41
C SER A 457 22.98 -28.67 -1.44
N PHE A 458 22.55 -27.99 -2.51
CA PHE A 458 22.74 -26.55 -2.67
C PHE A 458 21.70 -25.73 -1.90
N GLU A 459 22.12 -24.54 -1.45
CA GLU A 459 21.23 -23.62 -0.75
C GLU A 459 20.19 -23.00 -1.70
N ARG A 460 18.92 -22.98 -1.28
CA ARG A 460 17.86 -22.27 -1.99
C ARG A 460 18.06 -20.77 -1.86
N LYS A 461 18.07 -20.09 -3.00
CA LYS A 461 18.18 -18.63 -3.06
C LYS A 461 16.95 -18.05 -3.73
N PHE A 462 16.48 -16.91 -3.21
CA PHE A 462 15.31 -16.20 -3.75
C PHE A 462 15.34 -16.01 -5.28
N PRO A 463 16.46 -15.62 -5.94
CA PRO A 463 16.47 -15.47 -7.41
C PRO A 463 16.12 -16.77 -8.14
N THR A 464 16.57 -17.92 -7.62
CA THR A 464 16.25 -19.23 -8.18
C THR A 464 14.76 -19.57 -7.97
N GLU A 465 14.25 -19.43 -6.74
CA GLU A 465 12.84 -19.70 -6.44
C GLU A 465 11.92 -18.78 -7.27
N CYS A 466 12.20 -17.48 -7.30
CA CYS A 466 11.44 -16.50 -8.08
C CYS A 466 11.42 -16.86 -9.57
N PHE A 467 12.54 -17.26 -10.15
CA PHE A 467 12.61 -17.64 -11.57
C PHE A 467 11.70 -18.83 -11.88
N PHE A 468 11.80 -19.92 -11.10
CA PHE A 468 10.99 -21.11 -11.37
C PHE A 468 9.50 -20.90 -11.03
N LEU A 469 9.18 -20.11 -10.00
CA LEU A 469 7.80 -19.70 -9.74
C LEU A 469 7.23 -18.89 -10.92
N THR A 470 7.99 -17.97 -11.52
CA THR A 470 7.56 -17.24 -12.73
C THR A 470 7.33 -18.19 -13.91
N MET A 471 8.18 -19.21 -14.08
CA MET A 471 8.00 -20.24 -15.12
C MET A 471 6.69 -21.02 -14.95
N HIS A 472 6.36 -21.45 -13.73
CA HIS A 472 5.10 -22.13 -13.45
C HIS A 472 3.89 -21.20 -13.61
N ALA A 473 3.98 -19.96 -13.11
CA ALA A 473 2.95 -18.95 -13.29
C ALA A 473 2.66 -18.70 -14.78
N GLN A 474 3.71 -18.66 -15.61
CA GLN A 474 3.59 -18.48 -17.05
C GLN A 474 2.82 -19.63 -17.71
N HIS A 475 3.16 -20.87 -17.37
CA HIS A 475 2.48 -22.04 -17.90
C HIS A 475 0.98 -22.02 -17.57
N GLU A 476 0.63 -21.81 -16.30
CA GLU A 476 -0.77 -21.84 -15.86
C GLU A 476 -1.59 -20.67 -16.43
N ALA A 477 -1.04 -19.46 -16.43
CA ALA A 477 -1.80 -18.27 -16.83
C ALA A 477 -1.92 -18.14 -18.36
N ILE A 478 -0.84 -18.35 -19.13
CA ILE A 478 -0.88 -18.18 -20.59
C ILE A 478 -1.67 -19.30 -21.25
N SER A 479 -1.44 -20.56 -20.86
CA SER A 479 -2.12 -21.71 -21.49
C SER A 479 -3.63 -21.61 -21.34
N ALA A 480 -4.09 -21.29 -20.12
CA ALA A 480 -5.51 -21.08 -19.85
C ALA A 480 -6.06 -19.84 -20.57
N GLY A 481 -5.35 -18.71 -20.49
CA GLY A 481 -5.78 -17.46 -21.12
C GLY A 481 -5.96 -17.58 -22.63
N LEU A 482 -5.01 -18.21 -23.33
CA LEU A 482 -5.10 -18.44 -24.79
C LEU A 482 -6.19 -19.47 -25.15
N GLY A 483 -6.31 -20.54 -24.36
CA GLY A 483 -7.36 -21.54 -24.55
C GLY A 483 -8.76 -20.93 -24.44
N ASN A 484 -8.99 -20.15 -23.37
CA ASN A 484 -10.24 -19.44 -23.15
C ASN A 484 -10.51 -18.39 -24.23
N PHE A 485 -9.49 -17.68 -24.70
CA PHE A 485 -9.62 -16.72 -25.79
C PHE A 485 -10.07 -17.40 -27.10
N SER A 486 -9.44 -18.52 -27.45
CA SER A 486 -9.81 -19.28 -28.65
C SER A 486 -11.23 -19.86 -28.55
N ASN A 487 -11.60 -20.40 -27.38
CA ASN A 487 -12.95 -20.91 -27.13
C ASN A 487 -14.00 -19.80 -27.24
N LEU A 488 -13.70 -18.61 -26.74
CA LEU A 488 -14.58 -17.44 -26.84
C LEU A 488 -14.81 -17.03 -28.30
N GLN A 489 -13.75 -16.97 -29.13
CA GLN A 489 -13.87 -16.67 -30.56
C GLN A 489 -14.75 -17.68 -31.30
N ARG A 490 -14.60 -18.99 -30.98
CA ARG A 490 -15.46 -20.04 -31.54
C ARG A 490 -16.90 -19.87 -31.10
N HIS A 491 -17.15 -19.51 -29.84
CA HIS A 491 -18.49 -19.30 -29.32
C HIS A 491 -19.18 -18.12 -30.00
N ILE A 492 -18.50 -16.99 -30.17
CA ILE A 492 -19.01 -15.83 -30.92
C ILE A 492 -19.39 -16.24 -32.34
N SER A 493 -18.51 -16.95 -33.03
CA SER A 493 -18.75 -17.41 -34.41
C SER A 493 -19.97 -18.35 -34.51
N GLU A 494 -20.16 -19.22 -33.52
CA GLU A 494 -21.32 -20.12 -33.45
C GLU A 494 -22.62 -19.37 -33.15
N VAL A 495 -22.59 -18.37 -32.26
CA VAL A 495 -23.74 -17.49 -31.99
C VAL A 495 -24.12 -16.70 -33.24
N ASP A 496 -23.15 -16.13 -33.96
CA ASP A 496 -23.37 -15.42 -35.22
C ASP A 496 -24.01 -16.33 -36.27
N ARG A 497 -23.53 -17.58 -36.38
CA ARG A 497 -24.10 -18.57 -37.30
C ARG A 497 -25.55 -18.91 -36.95
N ARG A 498 -25.84 -19.14 -35.66
CA ARG A 498 -27.20 -19.43 -35.17
C ARG A 498 -28.15 -18.26 -35.35
N TYR A 499 -27.67 -17.04 -35.11
CA TYR A 499 -28.44 -15.81 -35.31
C TYR A 499 -28.92 -15.72 -36.77
N LYS A 500 -28.01 -15.85 -37.74
CA LYS A 500 -28.35 -15.78 -39.18
C LYS A 500 -29.37 -16.84 -39.61
N LEU A 501 -29.23 -18.08 -39.11
CA LEU A 501 -30.19 -19.14 -39.40
C LEU A 501 -31.57 -18.81 -38.81
N GLN A 502 -31.62 -18.34 -37.57
CA GLN A 502 -32.87 -17.99 -36.90
C GLN A 502 -33.56 -16.77 -37.52
N GLU A 503 -32.79 -15.81 -38.03
CA GLU A 503 -33.26 -14.63 -38.75
C GLU A 503 -33.94 -15.03 -40.06
N GLN A 504 -33.30 -15.89 -40.86
CA GLN A 504 -33.88 -16.45 -42.09
C GLN A 504 -35.16 -17.26 -41.84
N GLU A 505 -35.19 -18.06 -40.77
CA GLU A 505 -36.42 -18.76 -40.36
C GLU A 505 -37.54 -17.78 -39.98
N ALA A 506 -37.21 -16.66 -39.33
CA ALA A 506 -38.16 -15.67 -38.91
C ALA A 506 -38.80 -14.92 -40.10
N GLU A 507 -38.03 -14.70 -41.17
CA GLU A 507 -38.51 -14.11 -42.43
C GLU A 507 -39.53 -15.01 -43.14
N ASN A 508 -39.44 -16.32 -42.94
CA ASN A 508 -40.36 -17.30 -43.55
C ASN A 508 -41.75 -17.33 -42.88
N PHE A 509 -41.96 -16.63 -41.75
CA PHE A 509 -43.25 -16.62 -41.08
C PHE A 509 -44.29 -15.76 -41.82
N GLY A 510 -45.45 -16.37 -42.10
CA GLY A 510 -46.59 -15.70 -42.73
C GLY A 510 -47.25 -14.63 -41.86
N PRO A 511 -48.16 -13.80 -42.42
CA PRO A 511 -48.88 -12.76 -41.67
C PRO A 511 -49.73 -13.32 -40.52
N ASP A 512 -50.29 -14.52 -40.65
CA ASP A 512 -51.15 -15.15 -39.63
C ASP A 512 -50.37 -15.73 -38.43
N GLN A 513 -49.04 -15.75 -38.50
CA GLN A 513 -48.15 -16.37 -37.52
C GLN A 513 -47.57 -15.37 -36.50
N GLN A 514 -48.40 -14.41 -36.04
CA GLN A 514 -47.93 -13.29 -35.21
C GLN A 514 -47.26 -13.72 -33.90
N GLN A 515 -47.78 -14.73 -33.20
CA GLN A 515 -47.15 -15.22 -31.96
C GLN A 515 -45.77 -15.85 -32.21
N GLN A 516 -45.58 -16.52 -33.35
CA GLN A 516 -44.30 -17.12 -33.72
C GLN A 516 -43.27 -16.05 -34.05
N LYS A 517 -43.69 -14.98 -34.76
CA LYS A 517 -42.86 -13.79 -35.03
C LYS A 517 -42.39 -13.12 -33.75
N VAL A 518 -43.28 -12.90 -32.78
CA VAL A 518 -42.91 -12.31 -31.48
C VAL A 518 -41.91 -13.17 -30.72
N ARG A 519 -42.11 -14.51 -30.68
CA ARG A 519 -41.16 -15.43 -30.03
C ARG A 519 -39.80 -15.46 -30.73
N ALA A 520 -39.79 -15.44 -32.06
CA ALA A 520 -38.55 -15.41 -32.84
C ALA A 520 -37.79 -14.11 -32.62
N ALA A 521 -38.47 -12.96 -32.62
CA ALA A 521 -37.88 -11.66 -32.31
C ALA A 521 -37.27 -11.63 -30.90
N ALA A 522 -37.97 -12.18 -29.89
CA ALA A 522 -37.43 -12.27 -28.52
C ALA A 522 -36.17 -13.15 -28.45
N LYS A 523 -36.15 -14.27 -29.19
CA LYS A 523 -34.98 -15.17 -29.27
C LYS A 523 -33.80 -14.50 -29.98
N LEU A 524 -34.04 -13.77 -31.08
CA LEU A 524 -33.02 -12.98 -31.77
C LEU A 524 -32.44 -11.90 -30.86
N ALA A 525 -33.29 -11.18 -30.13
CA ALA A 525 -32.85 -10.18 -29.15
C ALA A 525 -31.96 -10.80 -28.04
N GLN A 526 -32.32 -11.98 -27.53
CA GLN A 526 -31.49 -12.72 -26.56
C GLN A 526 -30.13 -13.14 -27.16
N MET A 527 -30.11 -13.59 -28.41
CA MET A 527 -28.87 -13.94 -29.11
C MET A 527 -27.97 -12.72 -29.33
N LEU A 528 -28.52 -11.57 -29.69
CA LEU A 528 -27.78 -10.32 -29.82
C LEU A 528 -27.20 -9.85 -28.47
N LYS A 529 -27.99 -9.94 -27.39
CA LYS A 529 -27.48 -9.63 -26.03
C LYS A 529 -26.32 -10.54 -25.67
N LEU A 530 -26.47 -11.86 -25.84
CA LEU A 530 -25.40 -12.82 -25.56
C LEU A 530 -24.15 -12.53 -26.40
N ARG A 531 -24.33 -12.27 -27.70
CA ARG A 531 -23.25 -11.90 -28.61
C ARG A 531 -22.51 -10.66 -28.12
N SER A 532 -23.23 -9.60 -27.75
CA SER A 532 -22.68 -8.36 -27.20
C SER A 532 -21.80 -8.65 -25.98
N THR A 533 -22.31 -9.37 -24.99
CA THR A 533 -21.55 -9.76 -23.78
C THR A 533 -20.27 -10.54 -24.14
N LEU A 534 -20.35 -11.52 -25.07
CA LEU A 534 -19.19 -12.32 -25.47
C LEU A 534 -18.14 -11.49 -26.22
N VAL A 535 -18.56 -10.60 -27.11
CA VAL A 535 -17.65 -9.72 -27.87
C VAL A 535 -16.95 -8.72 -26.93
N LYS A 536 -17.66 -8.15 -25.95
CA LYS A 536 -17.03 -7.27 -24.96
C LYS A 536 -16.06 -8.02 -24.06
N LYS A 537 -16.38 -9.26 -23.68
CA LYS A 537 -15.41 -10.15 -22.99
C LYS A 537 -14.18 -10.42 -23.88
N GLN A 538 -14.35 -10.60 -25.19
CA GLN A 538 -13.24 -10.74 -26.12
C GLN A 538 -12.36 -9.49 -26.12
N TYR A 539 -12.95 -8.29 -26.12
CA TYR A 539 -12.19 -7.04 -26.04
C TYR A 539 -11.40 -6.91 -24.73
N CYS A 540 -11.97 -7.30 -23.58
CA CYS A 540 -11.22 -7.35 -22.32
C CYS A 540 -10.02 -8.31 -22.40
N MET A 541 -10.21 -9.49 -23.02
CA MET A 541 -9.13 -10.47 -23.20
C MET A 541 -8.05 -9.96 -24.16
N GLU A 542 -8.42 -9.34 -25.28
CA GLU A 542 -7.47 -8.72 -26.23
C GLU A 542 -6.70 -7.56 -25.59
N ALA A 543 -7.38 -6.72 -24.82
CA ALA A 543 -6.76 -5.62 -24.09
C ALA A 543 -5.71 -6.12 -23.09
N THR A 544 -5.92 -7.31 -22.49
CA THR A 544 -5.04 -7.88 -21.46
C THR A 544 -3.92 -8.76 -22.03
N LEU A 545 -4.23 -9.68 -22.95
CA LEU A 545 -3.29 -10.69 -23.47
C LEU A 545 -2.41 -10.16 -24.61
N ILE A 546 -2.96 -9.24 -25.42
CA ILE A 546 -2.29 -8.69 -26.61
C ILE A 546 -1.76 -7.28 -26.32
N ASP A 547 -1.38 -7.04 -25.06
CA ASP A 547 -0.67 -5.83 -24.66
C ASP A 547 0.83 -5.97 -24.99
N ASP A 548 1.39 -4.99 -25.68
CA ASP A 548 2.78 -5.03 -26.15
C ASP A 548 3.77 -5.09 -24.98
N GLY A 549 3.46 -4.40 -23.87
CA GLY A 549 4.27 -4.42 -22.66
C GLY A 549 4.30 -5.81 -22.02
N PHE A 550 3.14 -6.42 -21.84
CA PHE A 550 3.00 -7.78 -21.33
C PHE A 550 3.68 -8.82 -22.23
N LEU A 551 3.43 -8.78 -23.54
CA LEU A 551 4.03 -9.71 -24.51
C LEU A 551 5.55 -9.56 -24.59
N SER A 552 6.07 -8.32 -24.54
CA SER A 552 7.51 -8.07 -24.51
C SER A 552 8.17 -8.72 -23.30
N ARG A 553 7.58 -8.59 -22.10
CA ARG A 553 8.09 -9.25 -20.89
C ARG A 553 8.00 -10.77 -20.97
N ALA A 554 6.91 -11.31 -21.52
CA ALA A 554 6.76 -12.74 -21.75
C ALA A 554 7.87 -13.29 -22.67
N LEU A 555 8.12 -12.62 -23.80
CA LEU A 555 9.18 -13.00 -24.75
C LEU A 555 10.59 -12.86 -24.16
N GLN A 556 10.84 -11.81 -23.37
CA GLN A 556 12.10 -11.66 -22.64
C GLN A 556 12.32 -12.81 -21.65
N PHE A 557 11.28 -13.21 -20.93
CA PHE A 557 11.37 -14.33 -20.01
C PHE A 557 11.53 -15.68 -20.75
N CYS A 558 10.81 -15.90 -21.87
CA CYS A 558 11.04 -17.04 -22.76
C CYS A 558 12.50 -17.11 -23.23
N SER A 559 13.11 -15.97 -23.55
CA SER A 559 14.53 -15.92 -23.95
C SER A 559 15.45 -16.41 -22.82
N LYS A 560 15.14 -16.06 -21.57
CA LYS A 560 15.86 -16.58 -20.38
C LYS A 560 15.67 -18.09 -20.21
N GLN A 561 14.45 -18.60 -20.40
CA GLN A 561 14.16 -20.05 -20.34
C GLN A 561 14.93 -20.83 -21.41
N LEU A 562 14.92 -20.32 -22.64
CA LEU A 562 15.65 -20.91 -23.76
C LEU A 562 17.16 -20.95 -23.50
N ALA A 563 17.73 -19.88 -22.94
CA ALA A 563 19.14 -19.84 -22.57
C ALA A 563 19.49 -20.93 -21.53
N ILE A 564 18.66 -21.16 -20.51
CA ILE A 564 18.86 -22.25 -19.55
C ILE A 564 18.80 -23.62 -20.25
N LEU A 565 17.82 -23.83 -21.13
CA LEU A 565 17.69 -25.08 -21.87
C LEU A 565 18.89 -25.31 -22.80
N ILE A 566 19.37 -24.29 -23.49
CA ILE A 566 20.55 -24.36 -24.37
C ILE A 566 21.78 -24.69 -23.54
N ASN A 567 22.01 -24.00 -22.41
CA ASN A 567 23.15 -24.28 -21.53
C ASN A 567 23.08 -25.69 -20.91
N ALA A 568 21.87 -26.23 -20.69
CA ALA A 568 21.69 -27.59 -20.19
C ALA A 568 21.97 -28.65 -21.28
N VAL A 569 21.71 -28.35 -22.56
CA VAL A 569 21.96 -29.26 -23.68
C VAL A 569 23.39 -29.15 -24.20
N ASN A 570 23.95 -27.93 -24.20
CA ASN A 570 25.30 -27.61 -24.62
C ASN A 570 26.01 -26.81 -23.50
N PRO A 571 26.62 -27.49 -22.53
CA PRO A 571 27.28 -26.84 -21.39
C PRO A 571 28.63 -26.18 -21.73
N ASP A 572 29.15 -26.40 -22.94
CA ASP A 572 30.36 -25.78 -23.52
C ASP A 572 30.01 -24.69 -24.53
#